data_AF-M2PYB3-F1
#
_entry.id   AF-M2PYB3-F1
#
_cell.length_a   1.000
_cell.length_b   1.000
_cell.length_c   1.000
_cell.angle_alpha   90.00
_cell.angle_beta   90.00
_cell.angle_gamma   90.00
#
_symmetry.space_group_name_H-M   'P 1'
#
loop_
_entity.id
_entity.type
_entity.pdbx_description
1 polymer ?
#
loop_
_entity_poly.entity_id
_entity_poly.type
_entity_poly.pdbx_seq_one_letter_code
_entity_poly.pdbx_strand_id
1 'polypeptide(L)'
;MFASEPETIAFGFEACVLEADVEITSDDLAEDFFDRNLDHVWEDRNIDQETREKKISSSILNSVVGAQDKCARCDVQKGTSLWGSTNWPLLKGCLNPREMCNLLDALLPRNPEETTWIIDDMKGEISKFEYKGMMEEMLALEPDPSGIWSKDQWYCLECVRELFRQRFRKWLLERKRKRNPTLQQNDCWYGYNCITQTKVARHAKKLNHLCIPTRGHAPS
;
A
#
# COMPACT_ATOMS: atom_id res chain seq x y z
N MET A 1 37.78 2.38 6.71
CA MET A 1 36.79 3.44 6.47
C MET A 1 36.65 3.58 4.96
N PHE A 2 35.71 2.86 4.35
CA PHE A 2 35.28 3.04 2.97
C PHE A 2 33.79 2.73 2.95
N ALA A 3 32.98 3.78 3.11
CA ALA A 3 31.56 3.71 2.81
C ALA A 3 31.46 3.72 1.28
N SER A 4 30.93 2.67 0.66
CA SER A 4 30.35 2.83 -0.68
C SER A 4 29.02 3.52 -0.48
N GLU A 5 28.86 4.63 -1.17
CA GLU A 5 27.68 5.48 -1.07
C GLU A 5 26.43 4.75 -1.61
N PRO A 6 25.21 5.14 -1.16
CA PRO A 6 23.93 4.57 -1.62
C PRO A 6 23.73 4.60 -3.15
N GLU A 7 24.58 5.34 -3.85
CA GLU A 7 24.55 5.58 -5.28
C GLU A 7 24.82 4.31 -6.10
N THR A 8 25.59 3.33 -5.61
CA THR A 8 25.94 2.13 -6.40
C THR A 8 24.73 1.23 -6.69
N ILE A 9 23.78 1.12 -5.74
CA ILE A 9 22.54 0.35 -5.93
C ILE A 9 21.57 1.11 -6.84
N ALA A 10 21.50 2.43 -6.69
CA ALA A 10 20.71 3.29 -7.57
C ALA A 10 21.23 3.25 -9.02
N PHE A 11 22.55 3.24 -9.22
CA PHE A 11 23.18 3.18 -10.54
C PHE A 11 22.95 1.85 -11.26
N GLY A 12 22.97 0.72 -10.53
CA GLY A 12 22.59 -0.58 -11.08
C GLY A 12 21.12 -0.62 -11.51
N PHE A 13 20.24 0.07 -10.78
CA PHE A 13 18.82 0.20 -11.14
C PHE A 13 18.60 1.15 -12.32
N GLU A 14 19.33 2.27 -12.39
CA GLU A 14 19.26 3.25 -13.49
C GLU A 14 19.84 2.70 -14.80
N ALA A 15 20.92 1.94 -14.77
CA ALA A 15 21.51 1.32 -15.96
C ALA A 15 20.58 0.28 -16.59
N CYS A 16 19.81 -0.46 -15.80
CA CYS A 16 18.78 -1.38 -16.32
C CYS A 16 17.54 -0.66 -16.89
N VAL A 17 17.25 0.56 -16.44
CA VAL A 17 16.07 1.33 -16.87
C VAL A 17 16.36 2.18 -18.10
N LEU A 18 17.61 2.60 -18.33
CA LEU A 18 17.97 3.51 -19.42
C LEU A 18 18.26 2.84 -20.77
N GLU A 19 18.48 1.52 -20.82
CA GLU A 19 18.75 0.82 -22.09
C GLU A 19 17.50 0.22 -22.77
N ALA A 20 16.31 0.35 -22.19
CA ALA A 20 15.12 -0.15 -22.84
C ALA A 20 13.85 0.64 -22.45
N ASP A 21 13.15 1.19 -23.45
CA ASP A 21 11.73 1.56 -23.38
C ASP A 21 10.87 0.30 -23.14
N VAL A 22 11.08 -0.38 -22.02
CA VAL A 22 10.45 -1.66 -21.68
C VAL A 22 9.63 -1.46 -20.43
N GLU A 23 8.32 -1.67 -20.58
CA GLU A 23 7.44 -1.96 -19.45
C GLU A 23 8.03 -3.15 -18.69
N ILE A 24 8.68 -2.89 -17.56
CA ILE A 24 9.19 -3.94 -16.66
C ILE A 24 7.97 -4.77 -16.23
N THR A 25 7.88 -5.98 -16.77
CA THR A 25 6.85 -6.95 -16.40
C THR A 25 7.27 -7.68 -15.13
N SER A 26 6.32 -8.31 -14.42
CA SER A 26 6.65 -9.12 -13.24
C SER A 26 7.58 -10.30 -13.56
N ASP A 27 7.69 -10.68 -14.83
CA ASP A 27 8.60 -11.74 -15.30
C ASP A 27 10.05 -11.24 -15.47
N ASP A 28 10.28 -9.93 -15.56
CA ASP A 28 11.62 -9.32 -15.66
C ASP A 28 12.32 -9.22 -14.30
N LEU A 29 11.56 -9.24 -13.21
CA LEU A 29 12.06 -9.48 -11.85
C LEU A 29 12.10 -10.98 -11.60
N ALA A 30 12.94 -11.70 -12.35
CA ALA A 30 13.24 -13.10 -12.07
C ALA A 30 13.54 -13.28 -10.57
N GLU A 31 13.17 -14.42 -9.98
CA GLU A 31 13.30 -14.69 -8.53
C GLU A 31 14.71 -14.40 -7.98
N ASP A 32 15.72 -14.38 -8.84
CA ASP A 32 17.13 -14.15 -8.54
C ASP A 32 17.66 -12.77 -8.97
N PHE A 33 16.82 -11.83 -9.44
CA PHE A 33 17.26 -10.48 -9.84
C PHE A 33 17.99 -9.78 -8.70
N PHE A 34 17.43 -9.82 -7.49
CA PHE A 34 18.06 -9.24 -6.31
C PHE A 34 19.32 -10.01 -5.92
N ASP A 35 19.28 -11.34 -5.99
CA ASP A 35 20.40 -12.19 -5.60
C ASP A 35 21.62 -11.99 -6.51
N ARG A 36 21.41 -11.92 -7.84
CA ARG A 36 22.47 -11.66 -8.82
C ARG A 36 23.12 -10.29 -8.64
N ASN A 37 22.32 -9.24 -8.49
CA ASN A 37 22.83 -7.89 -8.28
C ASN A 37 23.57 -7.77 -6.94
N LEU A 38 23.05 -8.43 -5.92
CA LEU A 38 23.66 -8.48 -4.61
C LEU A 38 24.99 -9.23 -4.68
N ASP A 39 25.07 -10.36 -5.37
CA ASP A 39 26.30 -11.13 -5.59
C ASP A 39 27.38 -10.30 -6.32
N HIS A 40 27.03 -9.53 -7.33
CA HIS A 40 27.97 -8.58 -7.95
C HIS A 40 28.54 -7.57 -6.95
N VAL A 41 27.69 -6.97 -6.10
CA VAL A 41 28.16 -6.04 -5.05
C VAL A 41 29.14 -6.73 -4.08
N TRP A 42 28.93 -8.02 -3.81
CA TRP A 42 29.81 -8.78 -2.95
C TRP A 42 31.14 -9.16 -3.62
N GLU A 43 31.11 -9.53 -4.90
CA GLU A 43 32.29 -9.74 -5.74
C GLU A 43 33.14 -8.46 -5.82
N ASP A 44 32.53 -7.31 -6.12
CA ASP A 44 33.20 -6.01 -6.18
C ASP A 44 33.87 -5.63 -4.86
N ARG A 45 33.26 -6.05 -3.73
CA ARG A 45 33.79 -5.81 -2.39
C ARG A 45 34.82 -6.86 -1.95
N ASN A 46 35.16 -7.82 -2.81
CA ASN A 46 35.99 -8.98 -2.48
C ASN A 46 35.50 -9.72 -1.21
N ILE A 47 34.18 -9.85 -1.06
CA ILE A 47 33.56 -10.58 0.05
C ILE A 47 33.09 -11.94 -0.48
N ASP A 48 33.92 -12.96 -0.25
CA ASP A 48 33.57 -14.34 -0.54
C ASP A 48 32.48 -14.89 0.42
N GLN A 49 31.90 -16.03 0.04
CA GLN A 49 30.84 -16.69 0.79
C GLN A 49 31.27 -17.04 2.23
N GLU A 50 32.51 -17.51 2.42
CA GLU A 50 33.05 -17.86 3.75
C GLU A 50 33.12 -16.61 4.66
N THR A 51 33.53 -15.47 4.11
CA THR A 51 33.58 -14.18 4.79
C THR A 51 32.18 -13.66 5.10
N ARG A 52 31.19 -13.86 4.22
CA ARG A 52 29.79 -13.56 4.52
C ARG A 52 29.28 -14.41 5.67
N GLU A 53 29.41 -15.72 5.57
CA GLU A 53 28.95 -16.67 6.59
C GLU A 53 29.62 -16.41 7.94
N LYS A 54 30.92 -16.08 7.95
CA LYS A 54 31.67 -15.67 9.13
C LYS A 54 31.16 -14.33 9.70
N LYS A 55 30.86 -13.35 8.85
CA LYS A 55 30.30 -12.06 9.30
C LYS A 55 28.88 -12.20 9.82
N ILE A 56 28.04 -13.01 9.17
CA ILE A 56 26.67 -13.33 9.58
C ILE A 56 26.69 -14.10 10.89
N SER A 57 27.55 -15.10 11.04
CA SER A 57 27.71 -15.83 12.31
C SER A 57 28.35 -14.99 13.42
N SER A 58 29.14 -13.96 13.08
CA SER A 58 29.61 -12.93 14.04
C SER A 58 28.62 -11.77 14.25
N SER A 59 27.50 -11.77 13.53
CA SER A 59 26.47 -10.75 13.63
C SER A 59 25.88 -10.80 15.04
N ILE A 60 25.97 -9.67 15.74
CA ILE A 60 25.53 -9.51 17.13
C ILE A 60 24.01 -9.33 17.14
N LEU A 61 23.26 -10.33 16.70
CA LEU A 61 21.84 -10.45 17.01
C LEU A 61 21.64 -11.73 17.81
N ASN A 62 22.06 -11.68 19.08
CA ASN A 62 21.87 -12.78 20.04
C ASN A 62 20.39 -13.04 20.34
N SER A 63 19.52 -12.08 20.01
CA SER A 63 18.07 -12.19 20.12
C SER A 63 17.40 -11.22 19.15
N VAL A 64 16.36 -11.67 18.46
CA VAL A 64 15.48 -10.78 17.71
C VAL A 64 14.48 -10.17 18.69
N VAL A 65 14.63 -8.87 18.96
CA VAL A 65 13.62 -8.12 19.72
C VAL A 65 12.31 -8.18 18.94
N GLY A 66 11.25 -8.62 19.62
CA GLY A 66 9.92 -8.73 19.04
C GLY A 66 9.62 -10.03 18.29
N ALA A 67 10.46 -11.07 18.37
CA ALA A 67 10.18 -12.37 17.72
C ALA A 67 8.88 -13.05 18.20
N GLN A 68 8.43 -12.70 19.41
CA GLN A 68 7.20 -13.22 20.02
C GLN A 68 6.06 -12.19 19.98
N ASP A 69 6.26 -11.06 19.29
CA ASP A 69 5.24 -10.01 19.25
C ASP A 69 3.99 -10.49 18.52
N LYS A 70 2.86 -10.07 19.08
CA LYS A 70 1.53 -10.45 18.63
C LYS A 70 0.84 -9.26 17.99
N CYS A 71 -0.01 -9.55 17.02
CA CYS A 71 -0.92 -8.56 16.48
C CYS A 71 -1.91 -8.10 17.55
N ALA A 72 -2.01 -6.79 17.78
CA ALA A 72 -2.91 -6.22 18.78
C ALA A 72 -4.40 -6.49 18.52
N ARG A 73 -4.77 -6.87 17.29
CA ARG A 73 -6.17 -7.13 16.90
C ARG A 73 -6.55 -8.60 16.96
N CYS A 74 -5.72 -9.50 16.44
CA CYS A 74 -6.05 -10.93 16.35
C CYS A 74 -5.30 -11.81 17.35
N ASP A 75 -4.38 -11.24 18.15
CA ASP A 75 -3.52 -11.93 19.12
C ASP A 75 -2.60 -13.02 18.54
N VAL A 76 -2.56 -13.17 17.21
CA VAL A 76 -1.66 -14.09 16.53
C VAL A 76 -0.24 -13.55 16.58
N GLN A 77 0.69 -14.41 16.99
CA GLN A 77 2.12 -14.12 16.95
C GLN A 77 2.60 -13.97 15.50
N LYS A 78 3.22 -12.83 15.20
CA LYS A 78 3.79 -12.52 13.88
C LYS A 78 5.25 -12.10 13.96
N GLY A 79 5.79 -11.97 15.16
CA GLY A 79 7.16 -11.57 15.37
C GLY A 79 7.41 -10.16 14.82
N THR A 80 8.44 -10.02 14.00
CA THR A 80 8.80 -8.76 13.34
C THR A 80 7.90 -8.39 12.15
N SER A 81 6.98 -9.28 11.74
CA SER A 81 6.04 -9.03 10.62
C SER A 81 4.79 -8.27 11.06
N LEU A 82 4.99 -7.19 11.80
CA LEU A 82 3.94 -6.30 12.29
C LEU A 82 4.11 -4.88 11.75
N TRP A 83 3.00 -4.17 11.64
CA TRP A 83 2.90 -2.84 11.07
C TRP A 83 2.42 -1.84 12.11
N GLY A 84 3.17 -0.75 12.27
CA GLY A 84 2.94 0.33 13.22
C GLY A 84 3.47 1.67 12.70
N SER A 85 3.35 2.71 13.52
CA SER A 85 3.65 4.10 13.14
C SER A 85 5.06 4.34 12.60
N THR A 86 6.03 3.49 12.99
CA THR A 86 7.42 3.59 12.55
C THR A 86 7.69 2.95 11.19
N ASN A 87 6.83 2.03 10.71
CA ASN A 87 7.05 1.31 9.45
C ASN A 87 5.89 1.38 8.45
N TRP A 88 4.79 2.09 8.75
CA TRP A 88 3.74 2.39 7.76
C TRP A 88 4.25 2.96 6.43
N PRO A 89 5.31 3.80 6.35
CA PRO A 89 5.86 4.23 5.06
C PRO A 89 6.29 3.08 4.13
N LEU A 90 6.63 1.91 4.70
CA LEU A 90 7.06 0.73 3.94
C LEU A 90 5.88 -0.09 3.40
N LEU A 91 4.63 0.21 3.81
CA LEU A 91 3.44 -0.51 3.32
C LEU A 91 3.30 -0.45 1.80
N LYS A 92 3.88 0.55 1.13
CA LYS A 92 3.91 0.65 -0.33
C LYS A 92 4.42 -0.62 -1.04
N GLY A 93 5.29 -1.39 -0.39
CA GLY A 93 5.82 -2.65 -0.92
C GLY A 93 4.85 -3.84 -0.78
N CYS A 94 3.86 -3.76 0.10
CA CYS A 94 2.93 -4.86 0.41
C CYS A 94 1.45 -4.54 0.10
N LEU A 95 1.15 -3.26 -0.06
CA LEU A 95 -0.16 -2.69 -0.38
C LEU A 95 0.08 -1.50 -1.30
N ASN A 96 0.18 -1.75 -2.60
CA ASN A 96 0.24 -0.67 -3.58
C ASN A 96 -1.18 -0.09 -3.86
N PRO A 97 -1.30 1.10 -4.49
CA PRO A 97 -2.60 1.73 -4.73
C PRO A 97 -3.62 0.84 -5.48
N ARG A 98 -3.15 -0.02 -6.40
CA ARG A 98 -4.01 -0.96 -7.14
C ARG A 98 -4.54 -2.05 -6.21
N GLU A 99 -3.71 -2.61 -5.34
CA GLU A 99 -4.15 -3.57 -4.33
C GLU A 99 -5.16 -2.96 -3.35
N MET A 100 -4.95 -1.71 -2.94
CA MET A 100 -5.89 -1.01 -2.07
C MET A 100 -7.26 -0.80 -2.73
N CYS A 101 -7.29 -0.50 -4.03
CA CYS A 101 -8.53 -0.39 -4.78
C CYS A 101 -9.33 -1.70 -4.76
N ASN A 102 -8.66 -2.86 -4.76
CA ASN A 102 -9.31 -4.16 -4.65
C ASN A 102 -9.94 -4.44 -3.28
N LEU A 103 -9.61 -3.64 -2.25
CA LEU A 103 -10.19 -3.73 -0.91
C LEU A 103 -11.45 -2.86 -0.76
N LEU A 104 -11.83 -2.09 -1.79
CA LEU A 104 -13.03 -1.28 -1.78
C LEU A 104 -14.30 -2.14 -1.91
N ASP A 105 -15.41 -1.62 -1.40
CA ASP A 105 -16.66 -2.34 -1.33
C ASP A 105 -17.30 -2.60 -2.70
N ALA A 106 -17.94 -3.76 -2.81
CA ALA A 106 -18.86 -4.12 -3.88
C ALA A 106 -18.28 -3.88 -5.29
N LEU A 107 -18.81 -2.90 -6.02
CA LEU A 107 -18.47 -2.65 -7.42
C LEU A 107 -17.45 -1.52 -7.62
N LEU A 108 -17.00 -0.87 -6.55
CA LEU A 108 -15.99 0.19 -6.62
C LEU A 108 -14.66 -0.26 -7.25
N PRO A 109 -14.11 -1.46 -6.97
CA PRO A 109 -12.89 -1.93 -7.64
C PRO A 109 -13.02 -2.01 -9.16
N ARG A 110 -14.25 -2.02 -9.69
CA ARG A 110 -14.58 -2.09 -11.12
C ARG A 110 -14.99 -0.74 -11.72
N ASN A 111 -14.83 0.36 -10.97
CA ASN A 111 -15.08 1.70 -11.45
C ASN A 111 -13.76 2.32 -11.93
N PRO A 112 -13.51 2.42 -13.25
CA PRO A 112 -12.24 2.93 -13.76
C PRO A 112 -12.02 4.41 -13.43
N GLU A 113 -13.08 5.22 -13.34
CA GLU A 113 -12.95 6.65 -13.03
C GLU A 113 -12.51 6.87 -11.58
N GLU A 114 -13.11 6.15 -10.63
CA GLU A 114 -12.73 6.24 -9.22
C GLU A 114 -11.36 5.62 -8.97
N THR A 115 -11.07 4.44 -9.52
CA THR A 115 -9.80 3.75 -9.31
C THR A 115 -8.62 4.48 -9.96
N THR A 116 -8.78 5.04 -11.15
CA THR A 116 -7.76 5.89 -11.78
C THR A 116 -7.51 7.14 -10.93
N TRP A 117 -8.56 7.82 -10.47
CA TRP A 117 -8.40 8.98 -9.59
C TRP A 117 -7.62 8.64 -8.31
N ILE A 118 -7.91 7.50 -7.67
CA ILE A 118 -7.18 7.06 -6.46
C ILE A 118 -5.70 6.80 -6.79
N ILE A 119 -5.42 6.05 -7.86
CA ILE A 119 -4.05 5.70 -8.24
C ILE A 119 -3.25 6.96 -8.58
N ASP A 120 -3.82 7.85 -9.37
CA ASP A 120 -3.18 9.11 -9.76
C ASP A 120 -2.98 10.03 -8.56
N ASP A 121 -3.96 10.08 -7.65
CA ASP A 121 -3.81 10.83 -6.42
C ASP A 121 -2.67 10.28 -5.56
N MET A 122 -2.57 8.96 -5.40
CA MET A 122 -1.55 8.37 -4.55
C MET A 122 -0.14 8.39 -5.17
N LYS A 123 -0.04 8.46 -6.50
CA LYS A 123 1.25 8.54 -7.22
C LYS A 123 1.71 9.97 -7.49
N GLY A 124 0.79 10.91 -7.61
CA GLY A 124 1.08 12.25 -8.11
C GLY A 124 1.92 13.09 -7.16
N GLU A 125 2.93 13.77 -7.69
CA GLU A 125 3.78 14.70 -6.93
C GLU A 125 2.99 15.85 -6.28
N ILE A 126 1.86 16.22 -6.89
CA ILE A 126 0.96 17.29 -6.42
C ILE A 126 0.24 16.89 -5.11
N SER A 127 -0.04 15.60 -4.91
CA SER A 127 -0.86 15.15 -3.79
C SER A 127 -0.12 15.06 -2.46
N LYS A 128 1.23 15.06 -2.51
CA LYS A 128 2.14 14.76 -1.39
C LYS A 128 1.65 13.57 -0.57
N PHE A 129 1.22 12.51 -1.24
CA PHE A 129 0.64 11.35 -0.58
C PHE A 129 1.68 10.62 0.29
N GLU A 130 1.34 10.39 1.55
CA GLU A 130 2.17 9.67 2.51
C GLU A 130 1.37 8.56 3.18
N TYR A 131 1.88 7.33 3.14
CA TYR A 131 1.24 6.16 3.76
C TYR A 131 1.03 6.36 5.27
N LYS A 132 2.01 6.96 5.96
CA LYS A 132 1.90 7.25 7.39
C LYS A 132 0.71 8.17 7.68
N GLY A 133 0.59 9.29 6.96
CA GLY A 133 -0.52 10.23 7.13
C GLY A 133 -1.87 9.59 6.83
N MET A 134 -1.98 8.80 5.75
CA MET A 134 -3.19 8.04 5.44
C MET A 134 -3.58 7.09 6.58
N MET A 135 -2.62 6.33 7.12
CA MET A 135 -2.88 5.39 8.22
C MET A 135 -3.34 6.13 9.48
N GLU A 136 -2.69 7.25 9.84
CA GLU A 136 -3.10 8.08 10.97
C GLU A 136 -4.52 8.63 10.78
N GLU A 137 -4.83 9.17 9.60
CA GLU A 137 -6.17 9.69 9.27
C GLU A 137 -7.23 8.57 9.29
N MET A 138 -6.94 7.39 8.75
CA MET A 138 -7.86 6.24 8.78
C MET A 138 -8.11 5.74 10.20
N LEU A 139 -7.09 5.71 11.06
CA LEU A 139 -7.23 5.29 12.46
C LEU A 139 -8.02 6.33 13.28
N ALA A 140 -7.92 7.61 12.92
CA ALA A 140 -8.65 8.71 13.55
C ALA A 140 -10.12 8.81 13.13
N LEU A 141 -10.55 8.10 12.08
CA LEU A 141 -11.97 7.99 11.74
C LEU A 141 -12.77 7.35 12.88
N GLU A 142 -14.04 7.73 12.98
CA GLU A 142 -14.98 7.24 13.99
C GLU A 142 -14.87 5.71 14.18
N PRO A 143 -14.85 5.22 15.43
CA PRO A 143 -14.78 3.80 15.74
C PRO A 143 -15.82 2.99 14.96
N ASP A 144 -15.38 1.90 14.33
CA ASP A 144 -16.31 0.94 13.76
C ASP A 144 -16.74 -0.04 14.87
N PRO A 145 -17.90 -0.69 14.76
CA PRO A 145 -18.34 -1.70 15.74
C PRO A 145 -17.37 -2.89 15.87
N SER A 146 -16.48 -3.07 14.89
CA SER A 146 -15.54 -4.17 14.72
C SER A 146 -14.27 -4.08 15.58
N GLY A 147 -14.16 -3.09 16.47
CA GLY A 147 -13.09 -2.98 17.47
C GLY A 147 -12.32 -1.67 17.43
N ILE A 148 -11.58 -1.42 18.52
CA ILE A 148 -10.79 -0.21 18.72
C ILE A 148 -9.47 -0.34 17.95
N TRP A 149 -9.24 0.54 16.99
CA TRP A 149 -7.94 0.71 16.38
C TRP A 149 -7.16 1.81 17.11
N SER A 150 -5.88 1.58 17.37
CA SER A 150 -4.95 2.53 17.99
C SER A 150 -3.71 2.74 17.12
N LYS A 151 -3.23 3.98 17.08
CA LYS A 151 -1.98 4.39 16.40
C LYS A 151 -0.70 3.89 17.10
N ASP A 152 -0.81 3.57 18.39
CA ASP A 152 0.31 3.18 19.25
C ASP A 152 0.45 1.65 19.33
N GLN A 153 -0.30 0.92 18.50
CA GLN A 153 -0.35 -0.54 18.46
C GLN A 153 0.16 -1.08 17.12
N TRP A 154 0.46 -2.37 17.11
CA TRP A 154 1.08 -3.08 15.99
C TRP A 154 0.15 -4.15 15.44
N TYR A 155 0.02 -4.20 14.11
CA TYR A 155 -0.96 -5.06 13.43
C TYR A 155 -0.31 -5.94 12.36
N CYS A 156 -0.77 -7.17 12.22
CA CYS A 156 -0.37 -8.01 11.09
C CYS A 156 -0.96 -7.46 9.78
N LEU A 157 -0.35 -7.84 8.64
CA LEU A 157 -0.77 -7.34 7.32
C LEU A 157 -2.24 -7.66 7.00
N GLU A 158 -2.75 -8.81 7.46
CA GLU A 158 -4.13 -9.22 7.28
C GLU A 158 -5.09 -8.33 8.05
N CYS A 159 -4.72 -7.93 9.28
CA CYS A 159 -5.47 -6.93 10.04
C CYS A 159 -5.39 -5.56 9.37
N VAL A 160 -4.23 -5.16 8.83
CA VAL A 160 -4.12 -3.93 8.04
C VAL A 160 -5.06 -3.99 6.83
N ARG A 161 -5.07 -5.08 6.04
CA ARG A 161 -6.01 -5.25 4.92
C ARG A 161 -7.48 -5.13 5.36
N GLU A 162 -7.80 -5.61 6.56
CA GLU A 162 -9.14 -5.48 7.13
C GLU A 162 -9.49 -4.04 7.54
N LEU A 163 -8.53 -3.29 8.10
CA LEU A 163 -8.69 -1.85 8.32
C LEU A 163 -9.04 -1.12 7.01
N PHE A 164 -8.37 -1.48 5.91
CA PHE A 164 -8.65 -0.89 4.60
C PHE A 164 -10.08 -1.20 4.13
N ARG A 165 -10.53 -2.45 4.24
CA ARG A 165 -11.93 -2.80 3.90
C ARG A 165 -12.94 -1.98 4.69
N GLN A 166 -12.65 -1.70 5.96
CA GLN A 166 -13.58 -0.96 6.83
C GLN A 166 -13.55 0.55 6.60
N ARG A 167 -12.36 1.12 6.35
CA ARG A 167 -12.14 2.57 6.49
C ARG A 167 -11.60 3.27 5.25
N PHE A 168 -11.04 2.54 4.29
CA PHE A 168 -10.38 3.16 3.14
C PHE A 168 -11.36 3.98 2.30
N ARG A 169 -12.56 3.45 2.03
CA ARG A 169 -13.62 4.19 1.32
C ARG A 169 -14.00 5.50 2.03
N LYS A 170 -14.18 5.46 3.36
CA LYS A 170 -14.54 6.63 4.17
C LYS A 170 -13.43 7.69 4.10
N TRP A 171 -12.18 7.26 4.26
CA TRP A 171 -11.02 8.12 4.15
C TRP A 171 -10.91 8.78 2.76
N LEU A 172 -11.08 8.00 1.69
CA LEU A 172 -11.09 8.51 0.30
C LEU A 172 -12.20 9.54 0.08
N LEU A 173 -13.40 9.29 0.61
CA LEU A 173 -14.53 10.22 0.49
C LEU A 173 -14.21 11.56 1.16
N GLU A 174 -13.69 11.55 2.39
CA GLU A 174 -13.29 12.77 3.09
C GLU A 174 -12.16 13.50 2.38
N ARG A 175 -11.16 12.75 1.87
CA ARG A 175 -10.08 13.31 1.07
C ARG A 175 -10.56 13.96 -0.22
N LYS A 176 -11.50 13.33 -0.94
CA LYS A 176 -12.11 13.86 -2.17
C LYS A 176 -12.96 15.10 -1.88
N ARG A 177 -13.70 15.11 -0.76
CA ARG A 177 -14.47 16.28 -0.28
C ARG A 177 -13.59 17.46 0.10
N LYS A 178 -12.44 17.24 0.75
CA LYS A 178 -11.46 18.31 1.05
C LYS A 178 -11.01 19.06 -0.22
N ARG A 179 -10.95 18.36 -1.36
CA ARG A 179 -10.56 18.96 -2.66
C ARG A 179 -11.72 19.49 -3.47
N ASN A 180 -12.89 18.86 -3.36
CA ASN A 180 -14.12 19.29 -3.98
C ASN A 180 -15.26 19.30 -2.94
N PRO A 181 -15.47 20.42 -2.24
CA PRO A 181 -16.51 20.53 -1.21
C PRO A 181 -17.93 20.30 -1.75
N THR A 182 -18.16 20.48 -3.05
CA THR A 182 -19.48 20.29 -3.69
C THR A 182 -19.76 18.85 -4.13
N LEU A 183 -18.83 17.91 -3.88
CA LEU A 183 -18.92 16.51 -4.34
C LEU A 183 -20.25 15.83 -4.01
N GLN A 184 -20.78 16.06 -2.80
CA GLN A 184 -22.02 15.43 -2.31
C GLN A 184 -23.24 15.71 -3.21
N GLN A 185 -23.26 16.84 -3.92
CA GLN A 185 -24.35 17.18 -4.84
C GLN A 185 -24.43 16.22 -6.03
N ASN A 186 -23.37 15.45 -6.27
CA ASN A 186 -23.25 14.48 -7.35
C ASN A 186 -23.22 13.03 -6.84
N ASP A 187 -23.64 12.76 -5.61
CA ASP A 187 -23.69 11.39 -5.08
C ASP A 187 -24.66 10.51 -5.91
N CYS A 188 -24.18 9.36 -6.36
CA CYS A 188 -25.03 8.37 -7.02
C CYS A 188 -26.00 7.76 -5.99
N TRP A 189 -27.29 7.65 -6.33
CA TRP A 189 -28.28 7.03 -5.43
C TRP A 189 -27.96 5.58 -5.06
N TYR A 190 -27.28 4.85 -5.95
CA TYR A 190 -26.85 3.47 -5.71
C TYR A 190 -25.46 3.37 -5.10
N GLY A 191 -24.76 4.50 -4.89
CA GLY A 191 -23.43 4.57 -4.31
C GLY A 191 -22.45 3.54 -4.86
N TYR A 192 -21.70 2.91 -3.97
CA TYR A 192 -20.73 1.87 -4.32
C TYR A 192 -21.35 0.58 -4.90
N ASN A 193 -22.68 0.41 -4.81
CA ASN A 193 -23.43 -0.70 -5.40
C ASN A 193 -23.95 -0.40 -6.82
N CYS A 194 -23.65 0.76 -7.40
CA CYS A 194 -24.15 1.12 -8.73
C CYS A 194 -23.56 0.21 -9.81
N ILE A 195 -24.38 -0.52 -10.57
CA ILE A 195 -23.90 -1.36 -11.68
C ILE A 195 -23.45 -0.49 -12.87
N THR A 196 -24.13 0.62 -13.11
CA THR A 196 -23.84 1.53 -14.24
C THR A 196 -22.44 2.14 -14.14
N GLN A 197 -21.89 2.26 -12.93
CA GLN A 197 -20.53 2.77 -12.70
C GLN A 197 -19.45 1.93 -13.40
N THR A 198 -19.71 0.64 -13.65
CA THR A 198 -18.73 -0.26 -14.30
C THR A 198 -18.91 -0.35 -15.80
N LYS A 199 -20.00 0.18 -16.37
CA LYS A 199 -20.38 -0.01 -17.77
C LYS A 199 -20.48 1.29 -18.58
N VAL A 200 -20.73 2.43 -17.92
CA VAL A 200 -21.00 3.70 -18.60
C VAL A 200 -20.07 4.77 -18.07
N ALA A 201 -18.98 5.04 -18.78
CA ALA A 201 -17.95 6.02 -18.39
C ALA A 201 -18.55 7.40 -18.09
N ARG A 202 -19.49 7.88 -18.92
CA ARG A 202 -20.20 9.16 -18.68
C ARG A 202 -20.91 9.21 -17.33
N HIS A 203 -21.46 8.08 -16.86
CA HIS A 203 -22.10 7.99 -15.56
C HIS A 203 -21.06 7.99 -14.44
N ALA A 204 -20.03 7.14 -14.55
CA ALA A 204 -18.94 7.02 -13.59
C ALA A 204 -18.21 8.36 -13.38
N LYS A 205 -17.99 9.12 -14.45
CA LYS A 205 -17.33 10.43 -14.39
C LYS A 205 -18.19 11.53 -13.78
N LYS A 206 -19.50 11.46 -13.95
CA LYS A 206 -20.44 12.52 -13.53
C LYS A 206 -20.82 12.41 -12.06
N LEU A 207 -20.95 11.19 -11.53
CA LEU A 207 -21.47 10.94 -10.20
C LEU A 207 -20.38 10.37 -9.28
N ASN A 208 -20.46 10.70 -8.00
CA ASN A 208 -19.62 10.10 -6.97
C ASN A 208 -20.19 8.74 -6.56
N HIS A 209 -19.35 7.70 -6.54
CA HIS A 209 -19.72 6.35 -6.12
C HIS A 209 -19.11 5.92 -4.78
N LEU A 210 -18.24 6.74 -4.18
CA LEU A 210 -17.69 6.48 -2.83
C LEU A 210 -18.73 6.63 -1.70
N CYS A 211 -19.95 7.07 -2.03
CA CYS A 211 -21.05 7.27 -1.10
C CYS A 211 -21.81 5.98 -0.77
N ILE A 212 -22.52 6.01 0.36
CA ILE A 212 -23.41 4.92 0.80
C ILE A 212 -24.68 4.94 -0.08
N PRO A 213 -25.15 3.77 -0.57
CA PRO A 213 -26.40 3.68 -1.32
C PRO A 213 -27.57 4.26 -0.51
N THR A 214 -28.35 5.14 -1.14
CA THR A 214 -29.57 5.73 -0.57
C THR A 214 -30.85 5.11 -1.14
N ARG A 215 -30.75 4.34 -2.23
CA ARG A 215 -31.87 3.57 -2.81
C ARG A 215 -31.42 2.16 -3.19
N GLY A 216 -31.77 1.16 -2.38
CA GLY A 216 -31.71 -0.27 -2.72
C GLY A 216 -30.42 -0.79 -3.39
N HIS A 217 -30.47 -2.01 -3.92
CA HIS A 217 -29.51 -2.43 -4.94
C HIS A 217 -29.91 -1.80 -6.29
N ALA A 218 -28.94 -1.47 -7.13
CA ALA A 218 -29.24 -0.97 -8.48
C ALA A 218 -30.16 -1.96 -9.20
N PRO A 219 -31.23 -1.51 -9.89
CA PRO A 219 -32.08 -2.41 -10.65
C PRO A 219 -31.22 -3.17 -11.65
N SER A 220 -31.38 -4.49 -11.64
CA SER A 220 -30.71 -5.48 -12.49
C SER A 220 -30.85 -5.15 -13.97
#